data_AF-A0A2B4SUA5-F1
#
_entry.id   AF-A0A2B4SUA5-F1
#
_cell.length_a   1.000
_cell.length_b   1.000
_cell.length_c   1.000
_cell.angle_alpha   90.00
_cell.angle_beta   90.00
_cell.angle_gamma   90.00
#
_symmetry.space_group_name_H-M   'P 1'
#
loop_
_entity.id
_entity.type
_entity.pdbx_description
1 polymer ?
#
loop_
_entity_poly.entity_id
_entity_poly.type
_entity_poly.pdbx_seq_one_letter_code
_entity_poly.pdbx_strand_id
1 'polypeptide(L)'
;MPLKNEDSWLHWTMCRSGRQGASTLNKALQRKVEWPSQTNTSFHSSQEPMVHTTIEDAFDTVLQYMNAASRQCKRYFRCRSTEECNAQDVNHCNRFHQPGYNLVTRPHPLQRMEDVQVEVAPGSYAVSAGRYGAPRQHTHIVRLEPGQTVDLGFSL
;
A
#
# COMPACT_ATOMS: atom_id res chain seq x y z
N MET A 1 17.27 -29.13 -27.83
CA MET A 1 16.51 -28.00 -27.22
C MET A 1 15.03 -28.35 -27.28
N PRO A 2 14.35 -28.77 -26.20
CA PRO A 2 12.93 -29.09 -26.29
C PRO A 2 12.09 -27.82 -26.11
N LEU A 3 11.11 -27.65 -27.01
CA LEU A 3 10.08 -26.60 -26.99
C LEU A 3 9.31 -26.69 -25.66
N LYS A 4 9.38 -25.62 -24.86
CA LYS A 4 8.58 -25.52 -23.63
C LYS A 4 7.12 -25.30 -24.01
N ASN A 5 6.27 -26.15 -23.45
CA ASN A 5 4.86 -26.30 -23.74
C ASN A 5 4.07 -25.14 -23.08
N GLU A 6 4.01 -23.98 -23.74
CA GLU A 6 3.29 -22.77 -23.31
C GLU A 6 1.81 -23.05 -22.98
N ASP A 7 1.17 -23.97 -23.71
CA ASP A 7 -0.22 -24.38 -23.52
C ASP A 7 -0.46 -25.03 -22.14
N SER A 8 0.55 -25.73 -21.62
CA SER A 8 0.48 -26.35 -20.30
C SER A 8 0.44 -25.28 -19.21
N TRP A 9 1.28 -24.25 -19.31
CA TRP A 9 1.33 -23.18 -18.31
C TRP A 9 0.03 -22.38 -18.25
N LEU A 10 -0.54 -22.04 -19.41
CA LEU A 10 -1.81 -21.32 -19.49
C LEU A 10 -2.94 -22.14 -18.85
N HIS A 11 -3.01 -23.44 -19.15
CA HIS A 11 -3.98 -24.36 -18.56
C HIS A 11 -3.86 -24.44 -17.03
N TRP A 12 -2.65 -24.62 -16.50
CA TRP A 12 -2.43 -24.66 -15.04
C TRP A 12 -2.81 -23.35 -14.34
N THR A 13 -2.49 -22.22 -14.97
CA THR A 13 -2.79 -20.89 -14.43
C THR A 13 -4.30 -20.63 -14.40
N MET A 14 -5.02 -20.98 -15.48
CA MET A 14 -6.47 -20.90 -15.55
C MET A 14 -7.17 -21.82 -14.54
N CYS A 15 -6.72 -23.08 -14.42
CA CYS A 15 -7.30 -23.99 -13.42
C CYS A 15 -7.04 -23.52 -11.98
N ARG A 16 -5.86 -22.94 -11.71
CA ARG A 16 -5.52 -22.39 -10.41
C ARG A 16 -6.36 -21.15 -10.08
N SER A 17 -6.50 -20.21 -11.01
CA SER A 17 -7.31 -19.01 -10.81
C SER A 17 -8.79 -19.37 -10.61
N GLY A 18 -9.32 -20.30 -11.41
CA GLY A 18 -10.69 -20.80 -11.27
C GLY A 18 -10.95 -21.44 -9.90
N ARG A 19 -10.07 -22.33 -9.43
CA ARG A 19 -10.17 -22.95 -8.10
C ARG A 19 -10.11 -21.90 -6.97
N GLN A 20 -9.21 -20.93 -7.10
CA GLN A 20 -9.05 -19.87 -6.10
C GLN A 20 -10.27 -18.93 -6.08
N GLY A 21 -10.85 -18.61 -7.25
CA GLY A 21 -12.08 -17.84 -7.37
C GLY A 21 -13.26 -18.56 -6.72
N ALA A 22 -13.44 -19.86 -7.01
CA ALA A 22 -14.50 -20.67 -6.40
C ALA A 22 -14.35 -20.79 -4.87
N SER A 23 -13.13 -20.98 -4.37
CA SER A 23 -12.87 -21.01 -2.93
C SER A 23 -13.19 -19.67 -2.26
N THR A 24 -12.85 -18.56 -2.91
CA THR A 24 -13.14 -17.21 -2.41
C THR A 24 -14.64 -16.93 -2.37
N LEU A 25 -15.36 -17.30 -3.44
CA LEU A 25 -16.82 -17.18 -3.49
C LEU A 25 -17.50 -17.99 -2.39
N ASN A 26 -17.12 -19.26 -2.22
CA ASN A 26 -17.69 -20.11 -1.17
C ASN A 26 -17.41 -19.54 0.24
N LYS A 27 -16.21 -19.02 0.48
CA LYS A 27 -15.87 -18.34 1.74
C LYS A 27 -16.71 -17.07 1.93
N ALA A 28 -16.97 -16.31 0.87
CA ALA A 28 -17.82 -15.12 0.95
C ALA A 28 -19.28 -15.47 1.24
N LEU A 29 -19.82 -16.49 0.57
CA LEU A 29 -21.20 -16.96 0.79
C LEU A 29 -21.41 -17.53 2.20
N GLN A 30 -20.41 -18.21 2.76
CA GLN A 30 -20.47 -18.71 4.14
C GLN A 30 -20.34 -17.62 5.19
N ARG A 31 -19.74 -16.48 4.84
CA ARG A 31 -19.78 -15.30 5.70
C ARG A 31 -21.18 -14.74 5.61
N LYS A 32 -22.04 -15.13 6.53
CA LYS A 32 -23.20 -14.31 6.92
C LYS A 32 -22.64 -13.02 7.52
N VAL A 33 -22.19 -12.11 6.66
CA VAL A 33 -21.78 -10.76 7.06
C VAL A 33 -23.08 -10.04 7.42
N GLU A 34 -23.50 -10.20 8.67
CA GLU A 34 -24.27 -9.14 9.29
C GLU A 34 -23.33 -7.95 9.38
N TRP A 35 -23.56 -7.00 8.49
CA TRP A 35 -23.04 -5.66 8.71
C TRP A 35 -23.61 -5.20 10.05
N PRO A 36 -22.76 -4.81 11.00
CA PRO A 36 -23.28 -4.22 12.22
C PRO A 36 -24.15 -3.04 11.78
N SER A 37 -25.44 -3.11 12.13
CA SER A 37 -26.25 -1.91 12.19
C SER A 37 -25.46 -0.93 13.06
N GLN A 38 -25.44 0.36 12.72
CA GLN A 38 -24.83 1.37 13.58
C GLN A 38 -25.61 1.44 14.89
N THR A 39 -25.36 0.48 15.77
CA THR A 39 -25.87 0.44 17.12
C THR A 39 -24.80 1.12 17.93
N ASN A 40 -25.17 2.27 18.51
CA ASN A 40 -24.43 2.94 19.57
C ASN A 40 -24.33 2.01 20.79
N THR A 41 -23.55 0.95 20.68
CA THR A 41 -23.26 0.06 21.79
C THR A 41 -21.99 0.60 22.43
N SER A 42 -22.21 1.33 23.51
CA SER A 42 -21.20 1.74 24.48
C SER A 42 -20.46 0.49 24.97
N PHE A 43 -19.35 0.17 24.31
CA PHE A 43 -18.31 -0.66 24.90
C PHE A 43 -17.42 0.27 25.70
N HIS A 44 -17.50 0.10 27.02
CA HIS A 44 -16.67 0.76 28.00
C HIS A 44 -15.21 0.30 27.86
N SER A 45 -14.52 0.77 26.82
CA SER A 45 -13.07 0.86 26.76
C SER A 45 -12.77 2.35 26.61
N SER A 46 -12.02 2.89 27.56
CA SER A 46 -11.73 4.31 27.74
C SER A 46 -10.88 4.89 26.59
N GLN A 47 -11.45 4.98 25.40
CA GLN A 47 -11.06 5.94 24.38
C GLN A 47 -12.35 6.53 23.84
N GLU A 48 -12.62 7.75 24.30
CA GLU A 48 -13.59 8.67 23.73
C GLU A 48 -13.58 8.55 22.20
N PRO A 49 -14.74 8.51 21.53
CA PRO A 49 -14.78 8.43 20.08
C PRO A 49 -14.06 9.65 19.52
N MET A 50 -12.81 9.47 19.09
CA MET A 50 -12.12 10.47 18.28
C MET A 50 -12.95 10.58 17.01
N VAL A 51 -13.81 11.59 16.97
CA VAL A 51 -14.29 12.17 15.73
C VAL A 51 -13.01 12.50 14.97
N HIS A 52 -12.64 11.67 14.00
CA HIS A 52 -11.51 11.98 13.13
C HIS A 52 -11.93 13.27 12.41
N THR A 53 -11.40 14.39 12.89
CA THR A 53 -11.83 15.72 12.45
C THR A 53 -11.36 15.99 11.02
N THR A 54 -10.33 15.25 10.62
CA THR A 54 -9.70 15.29 9.31
C THR A 54 -9.34 13.87 8.85
N ILE A 55 -9.03 13.72 7.56
CA ILE A 55 -8.60 12.43 6.99
C ILE A 55 -7.22 12.05 7.54
N GLU A 56 -6.39 13.04 7.82
CA GLU A 56 -5.07 12.91 8.44
C GLU A 56 -5.17 12.24 9.82
N ASP A 57 -6.13 12.64 10.66
CA ASP A 57 -6.34 12.04 11.99
C ASP A 57 -6.66 10.55 11.91
N ALA A 58 -7.42 10.13 10.89
CA ALA A 58 -7.75 8.73 10.67
C ALA A 58 -6.50 7.92 10.29
N PHE A 59 -5.64 8.46 9.41
CA PHE A 59 -4.38 7.82 9.06
C PHE A 59 -3.40 7.75 10.23
N ASP A 60 -3.30 8.79 11.04
CA ASP A 60 -2.47 8.80 12.25
C ASP A 60 -2.94 7.75 13.26
N THR A 61 -4.26 7.60 13.40
CA THR A 61 -4.85 6.57 14.26
C THR A 61 -4.51 5.16 13.77
N VAL A 62 -4.67 4.90 12.47
CA VAL A 62 -4.27 3.61 11.87
C VAL A 62 -2.78 3.35 12.05
N LEU A 63 -1.94 4.37 11.85
CA LEU A 63 -0.50 4.26 12.02
C LEU A 63 -0.14 3.95 13.48
N GLN A 64 -0.82 4.59 14.44
CA GLN A 64 -0.65 4.32 15.86
C GLN A 64 -1.03 2.88 16.21
N TYR A 65 -2.16 2.37 15.71
CA TYR A 65 -2.56 0.98 15.91
C TYR A 65 -1.57 -0.01 15.29
N MET A 66 -1.10 0.26 14.06
CA MET A 66 -0.08 -0.56 13.41
C MET A 66 1.23 -0.59 14.21
N ASN A 67 1.65 0.54 14.77
CA ASN A 67 2.84 0.64 15.61
C ASN A 67 2.66 -0.14 16.92
N ALA A 68 1.53 0.05 17.60
CA ALA A 68 1.19 -0.68 18.82
C ALA A 68 1.16 -2.20 18.59
N ALA A 69 0.51 -2.66 17.54
CA ALA A 69 0.45 -4.07 17.15
C ALA A 69 1.84 -4.63 16.84
N SER A 70 2.67 -3.89 16.10
CA SER A 70 4.04 -4.30 15.77
C SER A 70 4.92 -4.45 17.02
N ARG A 71 4.79 -3.52 17.97
CA ARG A 71 5.50 -3.58 19.24
C ARG A 71 5.04 -4.76 20.10
N GLN A 72 3.74 -5.02 20.16
CA GLN A 72 3.18 -6.16 20.88
C GLN A 72 3.64 -7.49 20.27
N CYS A 73 3.64 -7.59 18.93
CA CYS A 73 4.16 -8.74 18.20
C CYS A 73 5.62 -9.02 18.56
N LYS A 74 6.48 -7.99 18.51
CA LYS A 74 7.89 -8.10 18.90
C LYS A 74 8.05 -8.55 20.36
N ARG A 75 7.24 -8.01 21.28
CA ARG A 75 7.29 -8.38 22.70
C ARG A 75 6.88 -9.83 22.92
N TYR A 76 5.82 -10.28 22.23
CA TYR A 76 5.33 -11.65 22.28
C TYR A 76 6.42 -12.65 21.87
N PHE A 77 7.03 -12.45 20.69
CA PHE A 77 8.07 -13.35 20.20
C PHE A 77 9.42 -13.21 20.93
N ARG A 78 9.69 -12.07 21.58
CA ARG A 78 10.88 -11.91 22.44
C ARG A 78 10.77 -12.70 23.76
N CYS A 79 9.57 -12.84 24.30
CA CYS A 79 9.34 -13.50 25.59
C CYS A 79 9.05 -15.01 25.47
N ARG A 80 8.93 -15.54 24.25
CA ARG A 80 8.60 -16.94 23.98
C ARG A 80 9.88 -17.77 23.80
N SER A 81 9.88 -19.00 24.30
CA SER A 81 11.03 -19.89 24.17
C SER A 81 11.13 -20.46 22.75
N THR A 82 12.33 -20.83 22.31
CA THR A 82 12.55 -21.44 20.97
C THR A 82 11.87 -22.81 20.84
N GLU A 83 11.58 -23.47 21.95
CA GLU A 83 10.94 -24.79 22.02
C GLU A 83 9.43 -24.72 21.75
N GLU A 84 8.80 -23.58 22.06
CA GLU A 84 7.38 -23.34 21.83
C GLU A 84 7.10 -22.80 20.42
N CYS A 85 8.13 -22.35 19.68
CA CYS A 85 7.97 -21.73 18.37
C CYS A 85 7.74 -22.79 17.28
N ASN A 86 6.62 -22.68 16.56
CA ASN A 86 6.35 -23.54 15.41
C ASN A 86 7.04 -23.00 14.13
N ALA A 87 7.02 -23.77 13.05
CA ALA A 87 7.63 -23.36 11.78
C ALA A 87 7.05 -22.04 11.20
N GLN A 88 5.78 -21.74 11.49
CA GLN A 88 5.12 -20.52 11.05
C GLN A 88 5.60 -19.30 11.84
N ASP A 89 5.81 -19.46 13.16
CA ASP A 89 6.38 -18.44 14.05
C ASP A 89 7.80 -18.07 13.62
N VAL A 90 8.61 -19.09 13.27
CA VAL A 90 9.96 -18.90 12.73
C VAL A 90 9.91 -18.15 11.39
N ASN A 91 9.00 -18.53 10.48
CA ASN A 91 8.83 -17.84 9.20
C ASN A 91 8.39 -16.38 9.39
N HIS A 92 7.45 -16.13 10.30
CA HIS A 92 7.00 -14.79 10.66
C HIS A 92 8.16 -13.93 11.17
N CYS A 93 8.93 -14.42 12.14
CA CYS A 93 10.05 -13.70 12.73
C CYS A 93 11.13 -13.39 11.68
N ASN A 94 11.44 -14.37 10.82
CA ASN A 94 12.35 -14.17 9.70
C ASN A 94 11.86 -13.08 8.74
N ARG A 95 10.55 -13.00 8.49
CA ARG A 95 10.01 -12.02 7.54
C ARG A 95 9.92 -10.61 8.09
N PHE A 96 9.52 -10.44 9.36
CA PHE A 96 9.12 -9.14 9.91
C PHE A 96 10.02 -8.61 11.04
N HIS A 97 10.88 -9.45 11.60
CA HIS A 97 11.78 -9.07 12.71
C HIS A 97 13.26 -9.24 12.38
N GLN A 98 13.60 -9.60 11.13
CA GLN A 98 14.99 -9.54 10.67
C GLN A 98 15.52 -8.10 10.70
N PRO A 99 16.74 -7.87 11.21
CA PRO A 99 17.36 -6.55 11.24
C PRO A 99 17.39 -5.84 9.87
N GLY A 100 17.41 -6.60 8.78
CA GLY A 100 17.42 -6.10 7.40
C GLY A 100 16.06 -5.74 6.79
N TYR A 101 14.92 -6.06 7.42
CA TYR A 101 13.60 -5.72 6.85
C TYR A 101 13.37 -4.21 6.81
N ASN A 102 13.85 -3.49 7.83
CA ASN A 102 13.74 -2.02 7.90
C ASN A 102 14.73 -1.29 6.95
N LEU A 103 15.66 -2.02 6.31
CA LEU A 103 16.59 -1.47 5.32
C LEU A 103 16.10 -1.57 3.89
N VAL A 104 14.99 -2.27 3.63
CA VAL A 104 14.28 -2.08 2.37
C VAL A 104 13.47 -0.80 2.51
N THR A 105 14.16 0.35 2.54
CA THR A 105 13.64 1.53 1.87
C THR A 105 13.39 1.08 0.44
N ARG A 106 12.18 0.58 0.16
CA ARG A 106 11.69 0.66 -1.20
C ARG A 106 11.77 2.16 -1.49
N PRO A 107 12.67 2.62 -2.36
CA PRO A 107 12.65 4.02 -2.73
C PRO A 107 11.22 4.30 -3.14
N HIS A 108 10.64 5.37 -2.59
CA HIS A 108 9.30 5.76 -2.98
C HIS A 108 9.33 5.80 -4.52
N PRO A 109 8.34 5.23 -5.25
CA PRO A 109 8.36 5.32 -6.71
C PRO A 109 8.52 6.77 -7.21
N LEU A 110 8.05 7.74 -6.41
CA LEU A 110 8.22 9.18 -6.59
C LEU A 110 9.64 9.73 -6.34
N GLN A 111 10.56 8.91 -5.84
CA GLN A 111 11.96 9.24 -5.55
C GLN A 111 12.89 8.84 -6.70
N ARG A 112 12.38 8.18 -7.74
CA ARG A 112 13.10 8.07 -9.01
C ARG A 112 12.91 9.37 -9.79
N MET A 113 14.01 9.94 -10.27
CA MET A 113 13.95 10.88 -11.40
C MET A 113 13.38 10.10 -12.58
N GLU A 114 12.08 10.23 -12.80
CA GLU A 114 11.41 9.76 -14.02
C GLU A 114 10.84 11.00 -14.71
N ASP A 115 11.10 11.12 -16.01
CA ASP A 115 10.51 12.17 -16.84
C ASP A 115 9.02 11.88 -16.98
N VAL A 116 8.17 12.86 -16.65
CA VAL A 116 6.70 12.73 -16.74
C VAL A 116 6.23 13.33 -18.04
N GLN A 117 5.58 12.51 -18.88
CA GLN A 117 4.95 12.96 -20.12
C GLN A 117 3.45 13.20 -19.90
N VAL A 118 2.96 14.38 -20.31
CA VAL A 118 1.55 14.76 -20.19
C VAL A 118 1.08 15.28 -21.54
N GLU A 119 0.08 14.62 -22.13
CA GLU A 119 -0.60 15.09 -23.34
C GLU A 119 -1.81 15.92 -22.98
N VAL A 120 -1.91 17.10 -23.58
CA VAL A 120 -3.01 18.05 -23.35
C VAL A 120 -3.47 18.65 -24.68
N ALA A 121 -4.68 19.20 -24.68
CA ALA A 121 -5.17 19.98 -25.81
C ALA A 121 -4.29 21.24 -26.03
N PRO A 122 -4.33 21.86 -27.23
CA PRO A 122 -3.67 23.14 -27.44
C PRO A 122 -4.24 24.22 -26.52
N GLY A 123 -3.38 25.02 -25.90
CA GLY A 123 -3.80 26.00 -24.89
C GLY A 123 -2.65 26.56 -24.05
N SER A 124 -3.00 27.39 -23.07
CA SER A 124 -2.05 27.94 -22.09
C SER A 124 -2.20 27.20 -20.76
N TYR A 125 -1.09 26.67 -20.26
CA TYR A 125 -1.03 25.84 -19.06
C TYR A 125 -0.04 26.41 -18.04
N ALA A 126 -0.38 26.27 -16.76
CA ALA A 126 0.52 26.50 -15.65
C ALA A 126 0.96 25.15 -15.07
N VAL A 127 2.24 24.83 -15.19
CA VAL A 127 2.84 23.58 -14.72
C VAL A 127 3.64 23.88 -13.45
N SER A 128 3.20 23.32 -12.33
CA SER A 128 3.84 23.49 -11.03
C SER A 128 4.46 22.19 -10.55
N ALA A 129 5.70 22.24 -10.09
CA ALA A 129 6.39 21.12 -9.47
C ALA A 129 6.93 21.51 -8.09
N GLY A 130 6.92 20.57 -7.15
CA GLY A 130 7.35 20.80 -5.77
C GLY A 130 7.73 19.51 -5.08
N ARG A 131 8.70 19.60 -4.15
CA ARG A 131 9.06 18.48 -3.29
C ARG A 131 8.06 18.37 -2.15
N TYR A 132 7.61 17.15 -1.86
CA TYR A 132 6.71 16.88 -0.75
C TYR A 132 7.28 17.43 0.58
N GLY A 133 6.51 18.27 1.27
CA GLY A 133 6.91 18.92 2.53
C GLY A 133 7.80 20.16 2.39
N ALA A 134 8.14 20.61 1.17
CA ALA A 134 8.89 21.85 0.96
C ALA A 134 7.93 23.05 0.80
N PRO A 135 8.29 24.25 1.32
CA PRO A 135 7.45 25.44 1.20
C PRO A 135 7.46 26.06 -0.20
N ARG A 136 8.39 25.65 -1.07
CA ARG A 136 8.65 26.32 -2.34
C ARG A 136 8.29 25.41 -3.51
N GLN A 137 7.33 25.85 -4.32
CA GLN A 137 6.93 25.24 -5.58
C GLN A 137 7.50 26.07 -6.74
N HIS A 138 7.89 25.44 -7.83
CA HIS A 138 8.38 26.09 -9.04
C HIS A 138 7.32 25.97 -10.13
N THR A 139 6.90 27.09 -10.73
CA THR A 139 5.80 27.15 -11.70
C THR A 139 6.28 27.71 -13.03
N HIS A 140 6.00 27.00 -14.12
CA HIS A 140 6.20 27.47 -15.50
C HIS A 140 4.86 27.68 -16.18
N ILE A 141 4.72 28.80 -16.89
CA ILE A 141 3.57 29.06 -17.76
C ILE A 141 4.01 28.75 -19.18
N VAL A 142 3.28 27.87 -19.85
CA VAL A 142 3.61 27.37 -21.19
C VAL A 142 2.40 27.51 -22.08
N ARG A 143 2.62 27.96 -23.31
CA ARG A 143 1.60 27.97 -24.38
C ARG A 143 1.95 26.87 -25.37
N LEU A 144 1.01 25.97 -25.61
CA LEU A 144 1.15 24.81 -26.49
C LEU A 144 0.30 24.99 -27.75
N GLU A 145 0.95 24.91 -28.90
CA GLU A 145 0.30 24.83 -30.21
C GLU A 145 0.08 23.36 -30.62
N PRO A 146 -0.83 23.06 -31.58
CA PRO A 146 -1.10 21.70 -32.01
C PRO A 146 0.17 20.96 -32.49
N GLY A 147 0.44 19.78 -31.92
CA GLY A 147 1.61 18.97 -32.26
C GLY A 147 2.93 19.45 -31.65
N GLN A 148 2.92 20.49 -30.82
CA GLN A 148 4.11 20.99 -30.14
C GLN A 148 4.43 20.15 -28.90
N THR A 149 5.71 19.86 -28.69
CA THR A 149 6.23 19.24 -27.45
C THR A 149 7.14 20.25 -26.75
N VAL A 150 7.01 20.37 -25.43
CA VAL A 150 7.82 21.28 -24.61
C VAL A 150 8.38 20.51 -23.42
N ASP A 151 9.71 20.46 -23.34
CA ASP A 151 10.42 19.87 -22.21
C ASP A 151 10.60 20.91 -21.09
N LEU A 152 10.17 20.55 -19.88
CA LEU A 152 10.23 21.42 -18.70
C LEU A 152 11.17 20.81 -17.65
N GLY A 153 12.24 21.54 -17.32
CA GLY A 153 13.15 21.18 -16.25
C GLY A 153 12.80 21.91 -14.96
N PHE A 154 12.59 21.17 -13.87
CA PHE A 154 12.37 21.74 -12.54
C PHE A 154 13.54 21.41 -11.62
N SER A 155 14.23 22.44 -11.13
CA SER A 155 15.25 22.29 -10.07
C SER A 155 14.56 22.39 -8.71
N LEU A 156 14.19 21.24 -8.14
CA LEU A 156 13.40 21.11 -6.92
C LEU A 156 14.23 20.85 -5.65
#